data_AF-A0A6V7IZC4-F1
#
_entry.id   AF-A0A6V7IZC4-F1
#
_cell.length_a   1.000
_cell.length_b   1.000
_cell.length_c   1.000
_cell.angle_alpha   90.00
_cell.angle_beta   90.00
_cell.angle_gamma   90.00
#
_symmetry.space_group_name_H-M   'P 1'
#
loop_
_entity.id
_entity.type
_entity.pdbx_description
1 polymer ?
#
loop_
_entity_poly.entity_id
_entity_poly.type
_entity_poly.pdbx_seq_one_letter_code
_entity_poly.pdbx_strand_id
1 'polypeptide(L)'
;SLKTEGVRCSVIGLASELHVCKRMATSTGGEHGVVLDDKHFLEQLKAHVDPPAAATRLDAALVKMGFPHHALHSTGTDTVISVCM
;
A
#
# COMPACT_ATOMS: atom_id res chain seq x y z
N SER A 1 -16.78 -7.47 6.27
CA SER A 1 -16.40 -6.17 6.90
C SER A 1 -14.94 -5.92 6.58
N LEU A 2 -14.45 -4.69 6.41
CA LEU A 2 -13.05 -4.44 6.01
C LEU A 2 -12.02 -5.18 6.88
N LYS A 3 -12.31 -5.29 8.19
CA LYS A 3 -11.50 -6.08 9.13
C LYS A 3 -11.46 -7.57 8.80
N THR A 4 -12.58 -8.18 8.41
CA THR A 4 -12.65 -9.63 8.10
C THR A 4 -11.92 -9.96 6.82
N GLU A 5 -11.87 -9.03 5.87
CA GLU A 5 -11.16 -9.18 4.59
C GLU A 5 -9.65 -8.90 4.71
N GLY A 6 -9.13 -8.62 5.92
CA GLY A 6 -7.71 -8.29 6.12
C GLY A 6 -7.28 -6.96 5.53
N VAL A 7 -8.21 -6.02 5.30
CA VAL A 7 -7.90 -4.69 4.77
C VAL A 7 -7.51 -3.76 5.91
N ARG A 8 -6.29 -3.21 5.85
CA ARG A 8 -5.81 -2.14 6.74
C ARG A 8 -6.27 -0.78 6.23
N CYS A 9 -6.90 0.02 7.08
CA CYS A 9 -7.33 1.38 6.74
C CYS A 9 -6.65 2.41 7.64
N SER A 10 -5.95 3.39 7.05
CA SER A 10 -5.43 4.56 7.77
C SER A 10 -6.16 5.82 7.30
N VAL A 11 -6.35 6.80 8.19
CA VAL A 11 -7.07 8.05 7.90
C VAL A 11 -6.27 9.25 8.39
N ILE A 12 -6.05 10.21 7.51
CA ILE A 12 -5.57 11.55 7.85
C ILE A 12 -6.77 12.50 7.76
N GLY A 13 -7.24 12.99 8.90
CA GLY A 13 -8.35 13.94 9.00
C GLY A 13 -7.89 15.39 8.86
N LEU A 14 -8.74 16.24 8.31
CA LEU A 14 -8.50 17.69 8.23
C LEU A 14 -9.24 18.41 9.37
N ALA A 15 -8.53 19.27 10.09
CA ALA A 15 -9.02 20.16 11.16
C ALA A 15 -9.62 19.51 12.42
N SER A 16 -10.19 18.30 12.35
CA SER A 16 -10.85 17.65 13.48
C SER A 16 -10.76 16.13 13.44
N GLU A 17 -10.91 15.51 14.61
CA GLU A 17 -11.03 14.07 14.77
C GLU A 17 -12.49 13.63 14.59
N LEU A 18 -12.70 12.56 13.83
CA LEU A 18 -13.99 11.88 13.73
C LEU A 18 -13.92 10.52 14.43
N HIS A 19 -14.75 10.32 15.45
CA HIS A 19 -14.75 9.08 16.23
C HIS A 19 -14.92 7.82 15.36
N VAL A 20 -15.79 7.89 14.34
CA VAL A 20 -16.03 6.78 13.40
C VAL A 20 -14.77 6.45 12.59
N CYS A 21 -14.05 7.45 12.10
CA CYS A 21 -12.81 7.27 11.35
C CYS A 21 -11.71 6.66 12.22
N LYS A 22 -11.56 7.14 13.45
CA LYS A 22 -10.61 6.59 14.42
C LYS A 22 -10.94 5.15 14.79
N ARG A 23 -12.22 4.84 15.03
CA ARG A 23 -12.70 3.47 15.33
C ARG A 23 -12.42 2.53 14.17
N MET A 24 -12.67 2.96 12.94
CA MET A 24 -12.39 2.19 11.73
C MET A 24 -10.89 1.91 11.60
N ALA A 25 -10.04 2.93 11.67
CA ALA A 25 -8.60 2.80 11.50
C ALA A 25 -7.99 1.86 12.56
N THR A 26 -8.30 2.11 13.84
CA THR A 26 -7.82 1.24 14.93
C THR A 26 -8.34 -0.20 14.83
N SER A 27 -9.60 -0.41 14.44
CA SER A 27 -10.15 -1.77 14.32
C SER A 27 -9.57 -2.59 13.16
N THR A 28 -9.01 -1.93 12.15
CA THR A 28 -8.37 -2.54 10.96
C THR A 28 -6.84 -2.57 11.05
N GLY A 29 -6.26 -2.14 12.18
CA GLY A 29 -4.81 -2.10 12.39
C GLY A 29 -4.09 -1.00 11.62
N GLY A 30 -4.81 0.02 11.15
CA GLY A 30 -4.25 1.24 10.60
C GLY A 30 -4.18 2.37 11.61
N GLU A 31 -3.82 3.56 11.12
CA GLU A 31 -3.51 4.72 11.94
C GLU A 31 -4.49 5.86 11.66
N HIS A 32 -4.73 6.71 12.67
CA HIS A 32 -5.57 7.89 12.53
C HIS A 32 -4.81 9.12 13.02
N GLY A 33 -4.70 10.14 12.16
CA GLY A 33 -4.09 11.43 12.49
C GLY A 33 -5.01 12.59 12.10
N VAL A 34 -4.78 13.76 12.69
CA VAL A 34 -5.45 15.02 12.29
C VAL A 34 -4.39 16.04 11.94
N VAL A 35 -4.55 16.68 10.79
CA VAL A 35 -3.65 17.73 10.29
C VAL A 35 -3.80 18.99 11.13
N LEU A 36 -2.66 19.60 11.47
CA LEU A 36 -2.59 20.87 12.19
C LEU A 36 -2.18 22.02 11.24
N ASP A 37 -1.17 21.77 10.40
CA ASP A 37 -0.65 22.67 9.38
C ASP A 37 -0.04 21.87 8.23
N ASP A 38 0.44 22.57 7.19
CA ASP A 38 1.01 21.95 5.98
C ASP A 38 2.26 21.10 6.27
N LYS A 39 3.06 21.50 7.27
CA LYS A 39 4.26 20.76 7.65
C LYS A 39 3.88 19.45 8.33
N HIS A 40 2.94 19.49 9.26
CA HIS A 40 2.42 18.31 9.93
C HIS A 40 1.71 17.38 8.96
N PHE A 41 0.99 17.92 7.96
CA PHE A 41 0.41 17.10 6.89
C PHE A 41 1.49 16.37 6.10
N LEU A 42 2.57 17.05 5.72
CA LEU A 42 3.69 16.43 5.01
C LEU A 42 4.36 15.34 5.85
N GLU A 43 4.51 15.56 7.16
CA GLU A 43 5.04 14.55 8.09
C GLU A 43 4.13 13.31 8.17
N GLN A 44 2.82 13.51 8.31
CA GLN A 44 1.84 12.41 8.32
C GLN A 44 1.82 11.64 6.99
N LEU A 45 1.94 12.34 5.86
CA LEU A 45 2.00 11.70 4.55
C LEU A 45 3.29 10.88 4.40
N LYS A 46 4.43 11.43 4.84
CA LYS A 46 5.73 10.76 4.80
C LYS A 46 5.75 9.48 5.65
N ALA A 47 5.02 9.46 6.77
CA ALA A 47 4.89 8.25 7.59
C ALA A 47 4.22 7.07 6.87
N HIS A 48 3.55 7.31 5.74
CA HIS A 48 2.91 6.27 4.92
C HIS A 48 3.63 5.98 3.60
N VAL A 49 4.81 6.57 3.37
CA VAL A 49 5.63 6.28 2.19
C VAL A 49 6.30 4.91 2.32
N ASP A 50 6.88 4.65 3.49
CA ASP A 50 7.49 3.36 3.75
C ASP A 50 6.42 2.30 3.96
N PRO A 51 6.53 1.11 3.33
CA PRO A 51 5.60 0.02 3.54
C PRO A 51 5.51 -0.31 5.04
N PRO A 52 4.31 -0.22 5.64
CA PRO A 52 4.17 -0.50 7.06
C PRO A 52 4.42 -1.97 7.34
N ALA A 53 4.90 -2.28 8.54
CA ALA A 53 5.06 -3.65 8.98
C ALA A 53 3.75 -4.42 8.83
N ALA A 54 3.82 -5.63 8.26
CA ALA A 54 2.66 -6.48 8.09
C ALA A 54 2.03 -6.80 9.45
N ALA A 55 0.73 -6.53 9.60
CA ALA A 55 -0.01 -6.75 10.85
C ALA A 55 -0.15 -8.26 11.18
N THR A 56 -0.07 -9.12 10.16
CA THR A 56 -0.12 -10.57 10.25
C THR A 56 0.95 -11.17 9.34
N ARG A 57 1.55 -12.29 9.74
CA ARG A 57 2.33 -13.12 8.82
C ARG A 57 1.37 -13.62 7.75
N LEU A 58 1.37 -12.97 6.58
CA LEU A 58 0.71 -13.49 5.39
C LEU A 58 1.45 -14.76 4.97
N ASP A 59 0.70 -15.75 4.50
CA ASP A 59 1.31 -16.92 3.87
C ASP A 59 2.16 -16.43 2.69
N ALA A 60 3.41 -16.91 2.62
CA ALA A 60 4.32 -16.53 1.56
C ALA A 60 3.77 -17.07 0.22
N ALA A 61 3.23 -16.18 -0.60
CA ALA A 61 2.75 -16.51 -1.94
C ALA A 61 3.83 -16.15 -2.97
N LEU A 62 4.23 -17.12 -3.79
CA LEU A 62 5.10 -16.87 -4.94
C LEU A 62 4.25 -16.33 -6.10
N VAL A 63 4.47 -15.09 -6.49
CA VAL A 63 3.83 -14.50 -7.68
C VAL A 63 4.76 -14.69 -8.87
N LYS A 64 4.24 -15.23 -9.97
CA LYS A 64 4.99 -15.37 -11.22
C LYS A 64 5.22 -13.97 -11.81
N MET A 65 6.46 -13.50 -11.76
CA MET A 65 6.85 -12.20 -12.31
C MET A 65 7.47 -12.37 -13.70
N GLY A 66 7.07 -11.53 -14.65
CA GLY A 66 7.71 -11.47 -15.98
C GLY A 66 8.83 -10.44 -15.98
N PHE A 67 9.93 -10.72 -16.70
CA PHE A 67 10.96 -9.72 -16.95
C PHE A 67 10.85 -9.18 -18.38
N PRO A 68 10.65 -7.86 -18.56
CA PRO A 68 10.60 -7.27 -19.89
C PRO A 68 11.99 -7.29 -20.53
N HIS A 69 12.06 -7.66 -21.81
CA HIS A 69 13.29 -7.59 -22.60
C HIS A 69 13.37 -6.27 -23.36
N HIS A 70 14.55 -5.64 -23.37
CA HIS A 70 14.83 -4.49 -24.22
C HIS A 70 15.17 -4.98 -25.63
N ALA A 71 14.19 -5.04 -26.53
CA ALA A 71 14.40 -5.44 -27.92
C ALA A 71 15.09 -4.31 -28.70
N LEU A 72 16.41 -4.35 -28.82
CA LEU A 72 17.18 -3.39 -29.63
C LEU A 72 17.03 -3.61 -31.15
N HIS A 73 16.32 -4.64 -31.61
CA HIS A 73 15.93 -4.83 -33.02
C HIS A 73 14.83 -5.91 -33.10
N SER A 74 13.59 -5.56 -33.43
CA SER A 74 12.52 -6.55 -33.68
C SER A 74 12.16 -6.58 -35.18
N THR A 75 12.76 -7.52 -35.91
CA THR A 75 12.17 -8.04 -37.15
C THR A 75 11.72 -9.47 -36.87
N GLY A 76 10.50 -9.62 -36.37
CA GLY A 76 9.94 -10.94 -36.07
C GLY A 76 8.94 -10.88 -34.93
N THR A 77 7.69 -11.20 -35.25
CA THR A 77 6.61 -11.55 -34.35
C THR A 77 7.06 -12.67 -33.41
N ASP A 78 7.38 -12.35 -32.15
CA ASP A 78 7.21 -13.18 -30.95
C ASP A 78 8.03 -12.57 -29.80
N THR A 79 7.39 -11.71 -29.00
CA THR A 79 7.96 -11.26 -27.73
C THR A 79 7.93 -12.43 -26.74
N VAL A 80 8.99 -13.25 -26.75
CA VAL A 80 9.29 -14.22 -25.70
C VAL A 80 9.47 -13.47 -24.37
N ILE A 81 8.42 -13.47 -23.55
CA ILE A 81 8.50 -13.07 -22.15
C ILE A 81 9.38 -14.11 -21.45
N SER A 82 10.59 -13.74 -21.05
CA SER A 82 11.39 -14.60 -20.16
C SER A 82 10.74 -14.55 -18.79
N VAL A 83 10.50 -15.74 -18.25
CA VAL A 83 10.05 -15.91 -16.87
C VAL A 83 11.22 -16.50 -16.10
N CYS A 84 11.61 -15.81 -15.04
CA CYS A 84 12.51 -16.36 -14.03
C CYS A 84 11.78 -17.48 -13.26
N MET A 85 12.39 -18.66 -13.25
CA MET A 85 12.17 -19.67 -12.22
C MET A 85 13.07 -19.39 -11.04
#